data_AF-A0A2W4R9G9-F1
#
_entry.id   AF-A0A2W4R9G9-F1
#
_cell.length_a   1.000
_cell.length_b   1.000
_cell.length_c   1.000
_cell.angle_alpha   90.00
_cell.angle_beta   90.00
_cell.angle_gamma   90.00
#
_symmetry.space_group_name_H-M   'P 1'
#
loop_
_entity.id
_entity.type
_entity.pdbx_description
1 polymer ?
#
loop_
_entity_poly.entity_id
_entity_poly.type
_entity_poly.pdbx_seq_one_letter_code
_entity_poly.pdbx_strand_id
1 'polypeptide(L)' 'MESSLSPNIKNFEQNYQTHLKRLKLNGMQPKTIEAYSLAVRRAGGYFGYQI' A
#
# COMPACT_ATOMS: atom_id res chain seq x y z
N MET A 1 25.10 4.17 5.32
CA MET A 1 24.27 5.18 6.02
C MET A 1 22.99 5.35 5.24
N GLU A 2 21.88 5.27 5.96
CA GLU A 2 20.57 4.86 5.49
C GLU A 2 19.88 5.83 4.52
N SER A 3 19.09 5.23 3.64
CA SER A 3 17.76 5.73 3.28
C SER A 3 17.72 7.09 2.56
N SER A 4 18.17 7.09 1.30
CA SER A 4 17.41 7.75 0.25
C SER A 4 16.24 6.83 -0.16
N LEU A 5 15.32 6.51 0.76
CA LEU A 5 14.03 5.92 0.37
C LEU A 5 13.35 6.95 -0.52
N SER A 6 13.37 6.66 -1.83
CA SER A 6 12.86 7.50 -2.90
C SER A 6 11.48 8.07 -2.50
N PRO A 7 11.23 9.36 -2.69
CA PRO A 7 10.00 10.03 -2.22
C PRO A 7 8.71 9.34 -2.67
N ASN A 8 8.75 8.59 -3.77
CA ASN A 8 7.63 7.76 -4.25
C ASN A 8 7.17 6.71 -3.23
N ILE A 9 8.06 6.09 -2.47
CA ILE A 9 7.68 5.04 -1.49
C ILE A 9 6.86 5.66 -0.35
N LYS A 10 7.22 6.86 0.10
CA LYS A 10 6.48 7.58 1.15
C LYS A 10 5.10 8.03 0.66
N ASN A 11 5.01 8.49 -0.59
CA ASN A 11 3.75 8.87 -1.21
C ASN A 11 2.82 7.66 -1.40
N PHE A 12 3.39 6.53 -1.84
CA PHE A 12 2.68 5.27 -2.00
C PHE A 12 2.10 4.77 -0.68
N GLU A 13 2.88 4.77 0.41
CA GLU A 13 2.42 4.34 1.72
C GLU A 13 1.28 5.24 2.25
N GLN A 14 1.38 6.57 2.10
CA GLN A 14 0.30 7.48 2.51
C GLN A 14 -1.00 7.27 1.72
N ASN A 15 -0.90 7.09 0.40
CA ASN A 15 -2.04 6.80 -0.45
C ASN A 15 -2.67 5.45 -0.10
N TYR A 16 -1.84 4.45 0.16
CA TYR A 16 -2.24 3.11 0.57
C TYR A 16 -2.99 3.12 1.91
N GLN A 17 -2.46 3.81 2.93
CA GLN A 17 -3.13 3.95 4.23
C GLN A 17 -4.49 4.66 4.11
N THR A 18 -4.57 5.69 3.27
CA THR A 18 -5.84 6.38 2.99
C THR A 18 -6.83 5.47 2.29
N HIS A 19 -6.37 4.66 1.33
CA HIS A 19 -7.20 3.67 0.64
C HIS A 19 -7.73 2.60 1.61
N LEU A 20 -6.88 2.05 2.48
CA LEU A 20 -7.29 1.10 3.52
C LEU A 20 -8.35 1.68 4.47
N LYS A 21 -8.21 2.94 4.90
CA LYS A 21 -9.23 3.62 5.71
C LYS A 21 -10.57 3.67 4.98
N ARG A 22 -10.57 4.02 3.69
CA ARG A 22 -11.80 4.05 2.88
C ARG A 22 -12.44 2.67 2.71
N LEU A 23 -11.64 1.63 2.50
CA LEU A 23 -12.15 0.25 2.40
C LEU A 23 -12.81 -0.21 3.70
N LYS A 24 -12.24 0.15 4.85
CA LYS A 24 -12.84 -0.11 6.17
C LYS A 24 -14.15 0.66 6.37
N LEU A 25 -14.18 1.95 5.99
CA LEU A 25 -15.38 2.78 6.09
C LEU A 25 -16.51 2.30 5.16
N ASN A 26 -16.19 1.73 4.00
CA ASN A 26 -17.14 1.12 3.09
C ASN A 26 -17.70 -0.25 3.58
N GLY A 27 -17.33 -0.71 4.77
CA GLY A 27 -17.82 -1.98 5.32
C GLY A 27 -17.32 -3.21 4.59
N MET A 28 -16.17 -3.10 3.90
CA MET A 28 -15.61 -4.23 3.15
C MET A 28 -15.11 -5.32 4.09
N GLN A 29 -15.30 -6.59 3.70
CA GLN A 29 -14.86 -7.72 4.52
C GLN A 29 -13.34 -7.68 4.78
N PRO A 30 -12.87 -7.97 6.01
CA PRO A 30 -11.45 -7.97 6.35
C PRO A 30 -10.60 -8.83 5.41
N LYS A 31 -11.11 -9.99 4.99
CA LYS A 31 -10.44 -10.89 4.03
C LYS A 31 -10.13 -10.22 2.68
N THR A 32 -10.98 -9.30 2.24
CA THR A 32 -10.80 -8.57 0.98
C THR A 32 -9.73 -7.49 1.16
N ILE A 33 -9.73 -6.81 2.32
CA ILE A 33 -8.71 -5.81 2.66
C ILE A 33 -7.33 -6.47 2.74
N GLU A 34 -7.23 -7.66 3.35
CA GLU A 34 -5.99 -8.45 3.41
C GLU A 34 -5.51 -8.90 2.03
N ALA A 35 -6.41 -9.38 1.17
CA ALA A 35 -6.06 -9.77 -0.20
C ALA A 35 -5.53 -8.58 -1.03
N TYR A 36 -6.15 -7.41 -0.91
CA TYR A 36 -5.66 -6.17 -1.52
C TYR A 36 -4.29 -5.78 -0.96
N SER A 37 -4.12 -5.88 0.36
CA SER A 37 -2.85 -5.60 1.03
C SER A 37 -1.72 -6.45 0.50
N LEU A 38 -1.99 -7.74 0.29
CA LEU A 38 -1.03 -8.69 -0.25
C LEU A 38 -0.69 -8.39 -1.71
N ALA A 39 -1.68 -8.07 -2.54
CA ALA A 39 -1.48 -7.72 -3.95
C ALA A 39 -0.60 -6.47 -4.11
N VAL A 40 -0.88 -5.43 -3.32
CA VAL A 40 -0.12 -4.18 -3.30
C VAL A 40 1.34 -4.42 -2.87
N ARG A 41 1.58 -5.24 -1.84
CA ARG A 41 2.95 -5.60 -1.42
C ARG A 41 3.70 -6.41 -2.47
N ARG A 42 3.03 -7.36 -3.14
CA ARG A 42 3.61 -8.14 -4.24
C ARG A 42 3.95 -7.25 -5.44
N ALA A 43 3.04 -6.36 -5.82
CA ALA A 43 3.27 -5.38 -6.87
C ALA A 43 4.42 -4.42 -6.50
N GLY A 44 4.43 -3.90 -5.27
CA GLY A 44 5.51 -3.06 -4.76
C GLY A 44 6.87 -3.79 -4.80
N GLY A 45 6.92 -5.06 -4.42
CA GLY A 45 8.13 -5.88 -4.55
C GLY A 45 8.58 -6.07 -6.01
N TYR A 46 7.64 -6.27 -6.94
CA TYR A 46 7.94 -6.42 -8.37
C TYR A 46 8.43 -5.13 -9.03
N PHE A 47 7.85 -3.99 -8.66
CA PHE A 47 8.17 -2.67 -9.23
C PHE A 47 9.16 -1.86 -8.36
N GLY A 48 9.80 -2.46 -7.36
CA GLY A 48 10.73 -1.76 -6.46
C GLY A 48 10.10 -0.58 -5.72
N TYR A 49 8.80 -0.62 -5.46
CA TYR A 49 7.99 0.45 -4.85
C TYR A 49 8.10 1.80 -5.58
N GLN A 50 8.36 1.79 -6.89
CA GLN A 50 8.42 3.00 -7.73
C GLN A 50 7.09 3.36 -8.40
N ILE A 51 5.97 3.02 -7.75
CA ILE A 51 4.59 3.17 -8.29
C ILE A 51 3.96 4.47 -7.80
#